data_AF-A0A816FMM4-F1
#
_entry.id   AF-A0A816FMM4-F1
#
_cell.length_a   1.000
_cell.length_b   1.000
_cell.length_c   1.000
_cell.angle_alpha   90.00
_cell.angle_beta   90.00
_cell.angle_gamma   90.00
#
_symmetry.space_group_name_H-M   'P 1'
#
loop_
_entity.id
_entity.type
_entity.pdbx_description
1 polymer ?
#
loop_
_entity_poly.entity_id
_entity_poly.type
_entity_poly.pdbx_seq_one_letter_code
_entity_poly.pdbx_strand_id
1 'polypeptide(L)'
;KKRHLVKTLSVLFPDGYAVDCLGPFPANANDAKITESILQLNNTFQYWCEDGDVAIVDRAFRDVIESLEENGFDVRMPSFLPPKQKQLTTKEANSTRLITKNRWVVEAYHARLKDWSLLSERIHNSLIPNIHDYARITTAALNAFRKPIFFTDDPSEHQQIA
;
A
#
# COMPACT_ATOMS: atom_id res chain seq x y z
N LYS A 1 -0.18 -24.32 5.15
CA LYS A 1 -0.15 -22.88 4.82
C LYS A 1 1.29 -22.39 4.96
N LYS A 2 1.89 -21.79 3.92
CA LYS A 2 3.20 -21.13 4.03
C LYS A 2 3.02 -19.92 4.97
N ARG A 3 3.81 -19.81 6.03
CA ARG A 3 3.70 -18.73 7.02
C ARG A 3 4.86 -17.78 6.79
N HIS A 4 4.57 -16.59 6.27
CA HIS A 4 5.54 -15.51 6.22
C HIS A 4 5.94 -15.14 7.66
N LEU A 5 7.23 -14.93 7.90
CA LEU A 5 7.74 -14.52 9.22
C LEU A 5 7.68 -13.00 9.39
N VAL A 6 7.89 -12.29 8.29
CA VAL A 6 7.90 -10.83 8.21
C VAL A 6 7.04 -10.35 7.05
N LYS A 7 6.67 -9.07 7.09
CA LYS A 7 6.03 -8.34 6.01
C LYS A 7 6.59 -6.92 5.92
N THR A 8 6.41 -6.30 4.76
CA THR A 8 6.74 -4.90 4.52
C THR A 8 5.45 -4.10 4.30
N LEU A 9 5.52 -2.78 4.50
CA LEU A 9 4.46 -1.84 4.18
C LEU A 9 4.96 -0.90 3.07
N SER A 10 4.27 -0.86 1.94
CA SER A 10 4.65 -0.02 0.80
C SER A 10 3.82 1.26 0.80
N VAL A 11 4.47 2.41 0.63
CA VAL A 11 3.81 3.71 0.43
C VAL A 11 3.96 4.08 -1.03
N LEU A 12 2.84 4.31 -1.71
CA LEU A 12 2.82 4.49 -3.17
C LEU A 12 2.09 5.78 -3.55
N PHE A 13 2.57 6.42 -4.60
CA PHE A 13 1.85 7.45 -5.33
C PHE A 13 0.74 6.84 -6.22
N PRO A 14 -0.24 7.65 -6.65
CA PRO A 14 -1.35 7.17 -7.51
C PRO A 14 -0.91 6.60 -8.85
N ASP A 15 0.30 6.92 -9.31
CA ASP A 15 0.91 6.41 -10.54
C ASP A 15 1.78 5.16 -10.30
N GLY A 16 1.79 4.63 -9.08
CA GLY A 16 2.49 3.39 -8.75
C GLY A 16 3.98 3.52 -8.49
N TYR A 17 4.54 4.73 -8.49
CA TYR A 17 5.86 4.95 -7.91
C TYR A 17 5.79 4.82 -6.39
N ALA A 18 6.78 4.15 -5.81
CA ALA A 18 6.86 3.99 -4.37
C ALA A 18 7.61 5.16 -3.73
N VAL A 19 7.03 5.75 -2.69
CA VAL A 19 7.74 6.69 -1.81
C VAL A 19 8.77 5.93 -0.98
N ASP A 20 8.33 4.85 -0.32
CA ASP A 20 9.21 3.95 0.42
C ASP A 20 8.59 2.56 0.62
N CYS A 21 9.43 1.61 1.01
CA CYS A 21 9.06 0.27 1.43
C CYS A 21 9.56 0.03 2.86
N LEU A 22 8.65 0.14 3.82
CA LEU A 22 8.94 0.16 5.25
C LEU A 22 8.93 -1.25 5.85
N GLY A 23 9.76 -1.46 6.88
CA GLY A 23 9.82 -2.72 7.62
C GLY A 23 11.25 -3.12 8.04
N PRO A 24 11.49 -4.42 8.29
CA PRO A 24 10.52 -5.50 8.27
C PRO A 24 9.67 -5.50 9.54
N PHE A 25 8.38 -5.78 9.39
CA PHE A 25 7.46 -5.95 10.52
C PHE A 25 7.14 -7.44 10.74
N PRO A 26 6.85 -7.87 11.97
CA PRO A 26 6.34 -9.22 12.20
C PRO A 26 5.10 -9.51 11.37
N ALA A 27 5.02 -10.68 10.74
CA ALA A 27 3.90 -11.01 9.84
C ALA A 27 2.52 -10.98 10.53
N ASN A 28 2.47 -11.18 11.85
CA ASN A 28 1.25 -11.13 12.66
C ASN A 28 0.96 -9.74 13.26
N ALA A 29 1.82 -8.74 13.06
CA ALA A 29 1.54 -7.39 13.51
C ALA A 29 0.33 -6.81 12.76
N ASN A 30 -0.50 -6.01 13.41
CA ASN A 30 -1.64 -5.35 12.77
C ASN A 30 -1.15 -4.18 11.91
N ASP A 31 -1.64 -4.06 10.68
CA ASP A 31 -1.28 -2.98 9.75
C ASP A 31 -1.61 -1.58 10.32
N ALA A 32 -2.72 -1.43 11.04
CA ALA A 32 -3.05 -0.17 11.72
C ALA A 32 -1.99 0.20 12.78
N LYS A 33 -1.56 -0.77 13.60
CA LYS A 33 -0.52 -0.54 14.63
C LYS A 33 0.85 -0.23 14.03
N ILE A 34 1.18 -0.88 12.92
CA ILE A 34 2.41 -0.58 12.17
C ILE A 34 2.35 0.87 11.69
N THR A 35 1.24 1.27 11.07
CA THR A 35 1.05 2.63 10.54
C THR A 35 1.14 3.67 11.63
N GLU A 36 0.46 3.45 12.76
CA GLU A 36 0.54 4.30 13.95
C GLU A 36 1.99 4.51 14.39
N SER A 37 2.75 3.42 14.50
CA SER A 37 4.16 3.48 14.90
C SER A 37 5.00 4.26 13.90
N ILE A 38 4.71 4.15 12.60
CA ILE A 38 5.44 4.90 11.58
C ILE A 38 5.10 6.39 11.66
N LEU A 39 3.83 6.76 11.80
CA LEU A 39 3.42 8.17 11.92
C LEU A 39 4.08 8.84 13.13
N GLN A 40 4.22 8.13 14.25
CA GLN A 40 4.85 8.65 15.47
C GLN A 40 6.38 8.74 15.39
N LEU A 41 7.03 7.81 14.68
CA LEU A 41 8.50 7.70 14.65
C LEU A 41 9.14 8.39 13.45
N ASN A 42 8.38 8.63 12.39
CA ASN A 42 8.93 8.89 11.08
C ASN A 42 8.52 10.27 10.57
N ASN A 43 9.37 11.26 10.85
CA ASN A 43 9.29 12.61 10.27
C ASN A 43 9.37 12.59 8.73
N THR A 44 9.72 11.43 8.14
CA THR A 44 9.91 11.30 6.70
C THR A 44 8.64 11.62 5.90
N PHE A 45 7.46 11.27 6.40
CA PHE A 45 6.21 11.62 5.71
C PHE A 45 6.00 13.12 5.59
N GLN A 46 6.47 13.91 6.55
CA GLN A 46 6.36 15.38 6.52
C GLN A 46 7.22 16.01 5.40
N TYR A 47 8.18 15.29 4.81
CA TYR A 47 8.95 15.78 3.65
C TYR A 47 8.27 15.48 2.31
N TRP A 48 7.40 14.47 2.27
CA TRP A 48 6.79 13.99 1.02
C TRP A 48 5.30 14.30 0.92
N CYS A 49 4.66 14.63 2.04
CA CYS A 49 3.24 14.86 2.16
C CYS A 49 2.96 16.24 2.76
N GLU A 50 1.87 16.86 2.29
CA GLU A 50 1.39 18.15 2.75
C GLU A 50 -0.02 18.02 3.37
N ASP A 51 -0.40 18.99 4.19
CA ASP A 51 -1.76 19.07 4.73
C ASP A 51 -2.80 19.09 3.60
N GLY A 52 -3.77 18.18 3.67
CA GLY A 52 -4.81 17.98 2.68
C GLY A 52 -4.51 16.88 1.66
N ASP A 53 -3.34 16.24 1.70
CA ASP A 53 -3.06 15.08 0.86
C ASP A 53 -4.02 13.93 1.15
N VAL A 54 -4.43 13.23 0.08
CA VAL A 54 -5.43 12.16 0.18
C VAL A 54 -4.76 10.82 0.49
N ALA A 55 -5.03 10.28 1.68
CA ALA A 55 -4.58 8.95 2.07
C ALA A 55 -5.64 7.90 1.73
N ILE A 56 -5.39 7.05 0.74
CA ILE A 56 -6.28 5.94 0.38
C ILE A 56 -5.86 4.68 1.12
N VAL A 57 -6.73 4.18 2.00
CA VAL A 57 -6.44 3.02 2.84
C VAL A 57 -7.49 1.92 2.70
N ASP A 58 -7.08 0.67 2.96
CA ASP A 58 -8.00 -0.47 3.04
C ASP A 58 -8.64 -0.57 4.44
N ARG A 59 -9.66 -1.40 4.59
CA ARG A 59 -10.40 -1.62 5.83
C ARG A 59 -9.56 -2.06 7.02
N ALA A 60 -8.40 -2.68 6.78
CA ALA A 60 -7.47 -3.09 7.83
C ALA A 60 -6.86 -1.90 8.59
N PHE A 61 -6.92 -0.69 8.03
CA PHE A 61 -6.37 0.54 8.61
C PHE A 61 -7.41 1.37 9.37
N ARG A 62 -8.63 0.83 9.57
CA ARG A 62 -9.73 1.56 10.22
C ARG A 62 -9.36 2.15 11.60
N ASP A 63 -8.48 1.48 12.34
CA ASP A 63 -8.13 1.84 13.72
C ASP A 63 -7.01 2.92 13.77
N VAL A 64 -6.48 3.36 12.62
CA VAL A 64 -5.46 4.42 12.49
C VAL A 64 -5.94 5.63 11.66
N ILE A 65 -7.24 5.67 11.33
CA ILE A 65 -7.80 6.79 10.54
C ILE A 65 -7.65 8.11 11.26
N GLU A 66 -8.01 8.15 12.55
CA GLU A 66 -7.92 9.36 13.37
C GLU A 66 -6.48 9.90 13.39
N SER A 67 -5.49 9.04 13.61
CA SER A 67 -4.08 9.40 13.60
C SER A 67 -3.61 9.92 12.24
N LEU A 68 -4.12 9.37 11.13
CA LEU A 68 -3.82 9.89 9.79
C LEU A 68 -4.44 11.28 9.58
N GLU A 69 -5.68 11.50 10.01
CA GLU A 69 -6.36 12.80 9.94
C GLU A 69 -5.65 13.86 10.80
N GLU A 70 -5.19 13.48 11.99
CA GLU A 70 -4.38 14.35 12.88
C GLU A 70 -3.03 14.74 12.27
N ASN A 71 -2.49 13.92 11.37
CA ASN A 71 -1.28 14.21 10.60
C ASN A 71 -1.58 14.95 9.28
N GLY A 72 -2.78 15.48 9.11
CA GLY A 72 -3.14 16.37 8.00
C GLY A 72 -3.72 15.69 6.76
N PHE A 73 -3.92 14.37 6.76
CA PHE A 73 -4.40 13.65 5.57
C PHE A 73 -5.95 13.67 5.43
N ASP A 74 -6.47 13.80 4.20
CA ASP A 74 -7.86 13.45 3.86
C ASP A 74 -7.96 11.94 3.64
N VAL A 75 -8.42 11.21 4.65
CA VAL A 75 -8.42 9.75 4.63
C VAL A 75 -9.66 9.19 3.90
N ARG A 76 -9.41 8.35 2.89
CA ARG A 76 -10.45 7.67 2.10
C ARG A 76 -10.35 6.16 2.27
N MET A 77 -11.42 5.56 2.80
CA MET A 77 -11.56 4.12 3.00
C MET A 77 -12.89 3.59 2.43
N PRO A 78 -12.95 2.34 1.91
CA PRO A 78 -14.21 1.73 1.50
C PRO A 78 -15.28 1.74 2.61
N SER A 79 -16.51 2.09 2.25
CA SER A 79 -17.62 2.17 3.22
C SER A 79 -17.93 0.80 3.86
N PHE A 80 -18.42 0.84 5.10
CA PHE A 80 -19.00 -0.31 5.79
C PHE A 80 -20.49 -0.39 5.54
N LEU A 81 -21.02 -1.62 5.48
CA LEU A 81 -22.46 -1.82 5.57
C LEU A 81 -22.89 -1.60 7.03
N PRO A 82 -23.75 -0.61 7.31
CA PRO A 82 -24.26 -0.40 8.65
C PRO A 82 -25.04 -1.62 9.15
N PRO A 83 -25.08 -1.86 10.48
CA PRO A 83 -25.96 -2.88 11.03
C PRO A 83 -27.40 -2.68 10.54
N LYS A 84 -28.05 -3.77 10.13
CA LYS A 84 -29.43 -3.82 9.59
C LYS A 84 -29.62 -3.31 8.15
N GLN A 85 -28.57 -2.84 7.47
CA GLN A 85 -28.62 -2.58 6.03
C GLN A 85 -28.05 -3.76 5.23
N LYS A 86 -28.69 -4.08 4.09
CA LYS A 86 -28.24 -5.14 3.18
C LYS A 86 -27.36 -4.62 2.04
N GLN A 87 -27.44 -3.32 1.75
CA GLN A 87 -26.77 -2.68 0.61
C GLN A 87 -26.34 -1.26 1.00
N LEU A 88 -25.25 -0.79 0.39
CA LEU A 88 -24.81 0.60 0.49
C LEU A 88 -25.76 1.50 -0.31
N THR A 89 -25.84 2.76 0.06
CA THR A 89 -26.50 3.76 -0.79
C THR A 89 -25.75 3.93 -2.11
N THR A 90 -26.41 4.44 -3.16
CA THR A 90 -25.77 4.71 -4.45
C THR A 90 -24.53 5.60 -4.30
N LYS A 91 -24.58 6.59 -3.39
CA LYS A 91 -23.47 7.51 -3.13
C LYS A 91 -22.27 6.78 -2.49
N GLU A 92 -22.51 6.00 -1.45
CA GLU A 92 -21.46 5.22 -0.76
C GLU A 92 -20.89 4.14 -1.67
N ALA A 93 -21.72 3.47 -2.45
CA ALA A 93 -21.30 2.47 -3.41
C ALA A 93 -20.39 3.08 -4.49
N ASN A 94 -20.75 4.25 -5.03
CA ASN A 94 -19.93 4.96 -6.00
C ASN A 94 -18.59 5.40 -5.41
N SER A 95 -18.59 5.95 -4.19
CA SER A 95 -17.37 6.33 -3.47
C SER A 95 -16.46 5.11 -3.22
N THR A 96 -17.03 4.02 -2.73
CA THR A 96 -16.32 2.76 -2.49
C THR A 96 -15.72 2.20 -3.79
N ARG A 97 -16.44 2.29 -4.91
CA ARG A 97 -15.93 1.85 -6.22
C ARG A 97 -14.75 2.70 -6.66
N LEU A 98 -14.80 4.03 -6.46
CA LEU A 98 -13.70 4.93 -6.77
C LEU A 98 -12.45 4.59 -5.93
N ILE A 99 -12.62 4.43 -4.62
CA ILE A 99 -11.52 4.06 -3.71
C ILE A 99 -10.90 2.72 -4.12
N THR A 100 -11.73 1.72 -4.41
CA THR A 100 -11.26 0.39 -4.81
C THR A 100 -10.53 0.42 -6.16
N LYS A 101 -10.97 1.24 -7.11
CA LYS A 101 -10.29 1.43 -8.40
C LYS A 101 -8.90 2.04 -8.23
N ASN A 102 -8.76 3.02 -7.35
CA ASN A 102 -7.45 3.63 -7.06
C ASN A 102 -6.53 2.65 -6.32
N ARG A 103 -7.06 1.87 -5.36
CA ARG A 103 -6.31 0.84 -4.62
C ARG A 103 -5.66 -0.21 -5.53
N TRP A 104 -6.17 -0.42 -6.73
CA TRP A 104 -5.59 -1.35 -7.71
C TRP A 104 -4.10 -1.07 -7.99
N VAL A 105 -3.67 0.19 -7.93
CA VAL A 105 -2.24 0.56 -8.09
C VAL A 105 -1.33 -0.19 -7.11
N VAL A 106 -1.81 -0.41 -5.89
CA VAL A 106 -1.09 -1.16 -4.84
C VAL A 106 -0.95 -2.63 -5.20
N GLU A 107 -1.98 -3.23 -5.80
CA GLU A 107 -1.95 -4.62 -6.25
C GLU A 107 -0.98 -4.79 -7.42
N ALA A 108 -1.02 -3.88 -8.40
CA ALA A 108 -0.13 -3.88 -9.56
C ALA A 108 1.34 -3.67 -9.16
N TYR A 109 1.63 -2.74 -8.23
CA TYR A 109 2.97 -2.57 -7.67
C TYR A 109 3.48 -3.86 -7.01
N HIS A 110 2.67 -4.50 -6.16
CA HIS A 110 3.07 -5.73 -5.50
C HIS A 110 3.19 -6.92 -6.45
N ALA A 111 2.48 -6.92 -7.59
CA ALA A 111 2.71 -7.90 -8.66
C ALA A 111 4.12 -7.73 -9.23
N ARG A 112 4.48 -6.51 -9.64
CA ARG A 112 5.84 -6.19 -10.14
C ARG A 112 6.94 -6.48 -9.12
N LEU A 113 6.68 -6.25 -7.84
CA LEU A 113 7.61 -6.58 -6.75
C LEU A 113 7.84 -8.10 -6.62
N LYS A 114 6.82 -8.90 -6.89
CA LYS A 114 6.89 -10.37 -6.85
C LYS A 114 7.46 -10.99 -8.12
N ASP A 115 7.68 -10.23 -9.18
CA ASP A 115 8.43 -10.74 -10.34
C ASP A 115 9.92 -10.95 -10.01
N TRP A 116 10.42 -10.28 -8.97
CA TRP A 116 11.78 -10.46 -8.49
C TRP A 116 11.88 -11.74 -7.68
N SER A 117 12.63 -12.72 -8.20
CA SER A 117 12.77 -14.08 -7.64
C SER A 117 13.14 -14.08 -6.15
N LEU A 118 13.97 -13.13 -5.72
CA LEU A 118 14.35 -12.99 -4.32
C LEU A 118 13.14 -12.82 -3.40
N LEU A 119 12.14 -12.03 -3.79
CA LEU A 119 10.97 -11.72 -2.97
C LEU A 119 9.77 -12.66 -3.25
N SER A 120 9.83 -13.41 -4.34
CA SER A 120 8.78 -14.34 -4.75
C SER A 120 8.94 -15.74 -4.13
N GLU A 121 10.17 -16.11 -3.79
CA GLU A 121 10.52 -17.42 -3.26
C GLU A 121 10.70 -17.45 -1.73
N ARG A 122 10.99 -18.64 -1.19
CA ARG A 122 11.34 -18.79 0.22
C ARG A 122 12.79 -18.36 0.42
N ILE A 123 12.96 -17.28 1.15
CA ILE A 123 14.26 -16.74 1.53
C ILE A 123 14.77 -17.49 2.77
N HIS A 124 16.09 -17.72 2.84
CA HIS A 124 16.72 -18.29 4.02
C HIS A 124 16.62 -17.35 5.23
N ASN A 125 16.33 -17.86 6.42
CA ASN A 125 16.11 -17.05 7.63
C ASN A 125 17.31 -16.17 8.01
N SER A 126 18.52 -16.53 7.59
CA SER A 126 19.72 -15.70 7.80
C SER A 126 19.68 -14.34 7.11
N LEU A 127 18.77 -14.16 6.13
CA LEU A 127 18.60 -12.93 5.38
C LEU A 127 17.55 -12.00 6.00
N ILE A 128 16.83 -12.43 7.03
CA ILE A 128 15.85 -11.60 7.75
C ILE A 128 16.46 -10.27 8.24
N PRO A 129 17.69 -10.20 8.77
CA PRO A 129 18.28 -8.93 9.19
C PRO A 129 18.39 -7.89 8.06
N ASN A 130 18.57 -8.34 6.82
CA ASN A 130 18.81 -7.48 5.65
C ASN A 130 17.58 -7.39 4.73
N ILE A 131 16.46 -8.03 5.08
CA ILE A 131 15.31 -8.14 4.18
C ILE A 131 14.69 -6.78 3.85
N HIS A 132 14.79 -5.82 4.78
CA HIS A 132 14.36 -4.45 4.55
C HIS A 132 15.18 -3.77 3.46
N ASP A 133 16.51 -3.92 3.50
CA ASP A 133 17.38 -3.32 2.50
C ASP A 133 17.14 -3.96 1.13
N TYR A 134 16.92 -5.28 1.08
CA TYR A 134 16.52 -5.96 -0.16
C TYR A 134 15.18 -5.46 -0.71
N ALA A 135 14.18 -5.27 0.15
CA ALA A 135 12.89 -4.73 -0.26
C ALA A 135 13.06 -3.31 -0.82
N ARG A 136 13.77 -2.42 -0.12
CA ARG A 136 14.00 -1.02 -0.55
C ARG A 136 14.83 -0.92 -1.82
N ILE A 137 15.89 -1.72 -1.96
CA ILE A 137 16.69 -1.79 -3.20
C ILE A 137 15.81 -2.23 -4.37
N THR A 138 14.97 -3.25 -4.16
CA THR A 138 14.06 -3.74 -5.22
C THR A 138 13.03 -2.67 -5.57
N THR A 139 12.46 -1.99 -4.57
CA THR A 139 11.56 -0.85 -4.76
C THR A 139 12.22 0.29 -5.54
N ALA A 140 13.45 0.68 -5.19
CA ALA A 140 14.21 1.70 -5.90
C ALA A 140 14.50 1.30 -7.34
N ALA A 141 14.84 0.03 -7.59
CA ALA A 141 15.02 -0.50 -8.94
C ALA A 141 13.70 -0.47 -9.74
N LEU A 142 12.57 -0.83 -9.12
CA LEU A 142 11.25 -0.69 -9.77
C LEU A 142 10.96 0.75 -10.16
N ASN A 143 11.19 1.71 -9.26
CA ASN A 143 10.99 3.13 -9.55
C ASN A 143 11.91 3.62 -10.68
N ALA A 144 13.15 3.13 -10.76
CA ALA A 144 14.10 3.58 -11.78
C ALA A 144 13.80 3.01 -13.17
N PHE A 145 13.30 1.77 -13.26
CA PHE A 145 13.25 1.03 -14.53
C PHE A 145 11.84 0.73 -15.03
N ARG A 146 10.80 0.83 -14.19
CA ARG A 146 9.42 0.57 -14.63
C ARG A 146 8.73 1.88 -14.95
N LYS A 147 7.87 1.81 -15.97
CA LYS A 147 6.93 2.87 -16.31
C LYS A 147 5.87 3.01 -15.21
N PRO A 148 5.25 4.18 -15.07
CA PRO A 148 4.17 4.34 -14.12
C PRO A 148 2.98 3.42 -14.44
N ILE A 149 2.18 3.14 -13.42
CA ILE A 149 0.98 2.32 -13.44
C ILE A 149 -0.20 3.27 -13.71
N PHE A 150 -0.69 3.27 -14.94
CA PHE A 150 -1.90 4.00 -15.31
C PHE A 150 -2.95 3.07 -15.89
N PHE A 151 -4.21 3.46 -15.76
CA PHE A 151 -5.26 2.93 -16.62
C PHE A 151 -5.13 3.62 -17.99
N THR A 152 -4.77 2.84 -19.00
CA THR A 152 -4.88 3.27 -20.40
C THR A 152 -6.20 2.71 -20.92
N ASP A 153 -6.94 3.49 -21.71
CA ASP A 153 -8.14 2.99 -22.42
C ASP A 153 -7.74 2.20 -23.69
N ASP A 154 -6.44 2.09 -23.98
CA ASP A 154 -5.89 1.35 -25.11
C ASP A 154 -5.62 -0.12 -24.69
N PRO A 155 -6.37 -1.08 -25.25
CA PRO A 155 -6.22 -2.49 -24.91
C PRO A 155 -4.83 -3.07 -25.18
N SER A 156 -4.06 -2.45 -26.09
CA SER A 156 -2.71 -2.91 -26.45
C SER A 156 -1.65 -2.57 -25.40
N GLU A 157 -1.90 -1.60 -24.52
CA GLU A 157 -0.97 -1.21 -23.46
C GLU A 157 -1.26 -1.91 -22.12
N HIS A 158 -2.41 -2.59 -21.98
CA HIS A 158 -2.74 -3.39 -20.80
C HIS A 158 -1.72 -4.51 -20.53
N GLN A 159 -0.99 -4.98 -21.54
CA GLN A 159 0.03 -6.02 -21.41
C GLN A 159 1.36 -5.54 -20.79
N GLN A 160 1.55 -4.24 -20.53
CA GLN A 160 2.76 -3.74 -19.85
C GLN A 160 2.59 -3.56 -18.33
N ILE A 161 1.45 -4.00 -17.76
CA ILE A 161 1.06 -3.66 -16.38
C ILE A 161 1.20 -4.85 -15.39
N ALA A 162 1.52 -6.05 -15.88
CA ALA A 162 1.97 -7.16 -15.05
C ALA A 162 3.49 -7.32 -15.22
#